data_AF-A0A5A7NW97-F1
#
_entry.id   AF-A0A5A7NW97-F1
#
_cell.length_a   1.000
_cell.length_b   1.000
_cell.length_c   1.000
_cell.angle_alpha   90.00
_cell.angle_beta   90.00
_cell.angle_gamma   90.00
#
_symmetry.space_group_name_H-M   'P 1'
#
loop_
_entity.id
_entity.type
_entity.pdbx_description
1 polymer ?
#
loop_
_entity_poly.entity_id
_entity_poly.type
_entity_poly.pdbx_seq_one_letter_code
_entity_poly.pdbx_strand_id
1 'polypeptide(L)'
;MENGEALENGEGVLDDPVAFFHFIGPENPNDMENGVPADAPPPAAAAEHVNEVPNSPLDLNLPPTPDFSGKKIILVVTGAPAAKGVIQICEVFRQFNAQIQVVVTDDSLKFFDRRLLSESAYVYADADQIEWKEKTLEIVHLVDWADALVVAPLSLKHMSMISVGLVDDIASEVCRSWPYGPRLDQFGFEIPPKPAVFFVQVTGPNRITRAINHNYYQLQNWGVRIFDGMPATPMQLVAQVFNALNGVNG
;
A
#
# COMPACT_ATOMS: atom_id res chain seq x y z
N MET A 1 4.45 -74.45 30.66
CA MET A 1 3.66 -73.41 29.97
C MET A 1 4.23 -72.09 30.51
N GLU A 2 5.37 -71.70 29.92
CA GLU A 2 5.52 -70.51 29.04
C GLU A 2 5.47 -69.21 29.85
N ASN A 3 6.59 -68.51 30.14
CA ASN A 3 7.55 -67.78 29.28
C ASN A 3 6.91 -66.71 28.38
N GLY A 4 7.42 -65.48 28.45
CA GLY A 4 7.62 -64.66 27.25
C GLY A 4 7.08 -63.22 27.31
N GLU A 5 8.01 -62.27 27.45
CA GLU A 5 7.91 -60.94 26.84
C GLU A 5 7.69 -61.09 25.31
N ALA A 6 6.91 -60.20 24.69
CA ALA A 6 7.21 -59.67 23.35
C ALA A 6 6.18 -58.59 22.96
N LEU A 7 6.72 -57.42 22.65
CA LEU A 7 6.16 -56.48 21.69
C LEU A 7 6.19 -57.15 20.31
N GLU A 8 5.08 -57.15 19.57
CA GLU A 8 5.16 -57.12 18.11
C GLU A 8 3.90 -56.55 17.47
N ASN A 9 4.15 -55.84 16.36
CA ASN A 9 3.28 -54.92 15.65
C ASN A 9 2.50 -55.61 14.53
N GLY A 10 1.36 -55.02 14.16
CA GLY A 10 0.59 -55.29 12.94
C GLY A 10 -0.90 -55.13 13.27
N GLU A 11 -1.67 -54.24 12.66
CA GLU A 11 -1.73 -53.86 11.25
C GLU A 11 -2.16 -52.40 11.13
N GLY A 12 -1.61 -51.69 10.15
CA GLY A 12 -1.96 -50.30 9.89
C GLY A 12 -3.31 -50.16 9.19
N VAL A 13 -4.03 -49.08 9.51
CA VAL A 13 -4.79 -48.31 8.54
C VAL A 13 -4.66 -46.84 8.94
N LEU A 14 -4.14 -46.04 8.00
CA LEU A 14 -4.11 -44.58 8.03
C LEU A 14 -5.55 -44.06 7.84
N ASP A 15 -5.89 -42.98 8.55
CA ASP A 15 -6.67 -41.82 8.07
C ASP A 15 -7.62 -41.27 9.13
N ASP A 16 -7.19 -40.21 9.84
CA ASP A 16 -8.00 -38.99 9.98
C ASP A 16 -7.13 -37.81 10.48
N PRO A 17 -6.80 -36.80 9.65
CA PRO A 17 -6.03 -35.63 10.07
C PRO A 17 -6.96 -34.49 10.54
N VAL A 18 -7.82 -34.73 11.54
CA VAL A 18 -8.62 -33.65 12.16
C VAL A 18 -8.74 -33.85 13.68
N ALA A 19 -7.63 -33.84 14.40
CA ALA A 19 -7.68 -33.76 15.86
C ALA A 19 -6.43 -33.09 16.45
N PHE A 20 -6.36 -31.76 16.43
CA PHE A 20 -5.66 -30.98 17.47
C PHE A 20 -6.14 -29.51 17.45
N PHE A 21 -7.40 -29.30 17.83
CA PHE A 21 -7.88 -28.02 18.36
C PHE A 21 -8.35 -28.26 19.80
N HIS A 22 -7.47 -28.06 20.77
CA HIS A 22 -7.91 -27.74 22.13
C HIS A 22 -8.07 -26.22 22.22
N PHE A 23 -9.26 -25.77 21.87
CA PHE A 23 -9.74 -24.42 22.15
C PHE A 23 -10.18 -24.39 23.62
N ILE A 24 -9.45 -23.69 24.49
CA ILE A 24 -9.92 -23.39 25.83
C ILE A 24 -10.95 -22.26 25.69
N GLY A 25 -12.23 -22.62 25.70
CA GLY A 25 -13.34 -21.69 25.93
C GLY A 25 -13.67 -21.59 27.43
N PRO A 26 -14.26 -20.48 27.89
CA PRO A 26 -14.57 -20.29 29.31
C PRO A 26 -15.74 -21.17 29.76
N GLU A 27 -15.59 -21.80 30.92
CA GLU A 27 -16.59 -22.62 31.61
C GLU A 27 -17.56 -21.73 32.44
N ASN A 28 -18.43 -20.93 31.81
CA ASN A 28 -19.64 -20.45 32.53
C ASN A 28 -20.73 -19.90 31.59
N PRO A 29 -21.99 -20.41 31.63
CA PRO A 29 -23.07 -19.93 30.77
C PRO A 29 -23.70 -18.57 31.16
N ASN A 30 -23.21 -17.88 32.20
CA ASN A 30 -23.89 -16.69 32.77
C ASN A 30 -23.13 -15.36 32.63
N ASP A 31 -22.06 -15.27 31.84
CA ASP A 31 -21.32 -14.01 31.64
C ASP A 31 -21.85 -13.15 30.48
N MET A 32 -23.09 -13.37 30.04
CA MET A 32 -23.77 -12.55 29.02
C MET A 32 -24.70 -11.49 29.62
N GLU A 33 -24.23 -10.67 30.55
CA GLU A 33 -24.86 -9.38 30.86
C GLU A 33 -23.98 -8.60 31.84
N ASN A 34 -23.28 -7.56 31.36
CA ASN A 34 -23.10 -6.26 32.03
C ASN A 34 -22.00 -5.42 31.34
N GLY A 35 -22.43 -4.32 30.69
CA GLY A 35 -21.71 -3.04 30.72
C GLY A 35 -20.73 -2.69 29.59
N VAL A 36 -21.24 -2.40 28.39
CA VAL A 36 -20.58 -1.42 27.49
C VAL A 36 -20.95 -0.02 27.99
N PRO A 37 -20.02 0.93 28.20
CA PRO A 37 -20.40 2.29 28.54
C PRO A 37 -21.12 2.94 27.37
N ALA A 38 -22.38 3.31 27.60
CA ALA A 38 -23.22 4.08 26.72
C ALA A 38 -22.78 5.55 26.75
N ASP A 39 -21.81 5.94 25.90
CA ASP A 39 -21.60 7.35 25.50
C ASP A 39 -20.59 7.55 24.35
N ALA A 40 -20.53 6.62 23.38
CA ALA A 40 -19.86 6.89 22.11
C ALA A 40 -20.84 7.63 21.19
N PRO A 41 -20.56 8.88 20.74
CA PRO A 41 -21.46 9.58 19.85
C PRO A 41 -21.56 8.82 18.51
N PRO A 42 -22.75 8.74 17.91
CA PRO A 42 -22.93 8.06 16.62
C PRO A 42 -22.06 8.74 15.54
N PRO A 43 -21.50 7.98 14.57
CA PRO A 43 -20.83 8.59 13.43
C PRO A 43 -21.82 9.53 12.73
N ALA A 44 -21.41 10.79 12.60
CA ALA A 44 -22.22 11.86 12.02
C ALA A 44 -22.79 11.40 10.66
N ALA A 45 -24.11 11.56 10.53
CA ALA A 45 -24.88 11.22 9.36
C ALA A 45 -24.22 11.75 8.08
N ALA A 46 -24.11 10.87 7.08
CA ALA A 46 -23.85 11.28 5.70
C ALA A 46 -25.00 12.19 5.25
N ALA A 47 -24.71 13.49 5.16
CA ALA A 47 -25.60 14.43 4.50
C ALA A 47 -25.52 14.19 2.98
N GLU A 48 -26.62 13.74 2.40
CA GLU A 48 -26.82 13.75 0.95
C GLU A 48 -26.77 15.19 0.46
N HIS A 49 -25.71 15.56 -0.26
CA HIS A 49 -25.67 16.82 -0.99
C HIS A 49 -26.28 16.63 -2.38
N VAL A 50 -27.36 17.39 -2.59
CA VAL A 50 -28.06 17.55 -3.86
C VAL A 50 -27.08 18.08 -4.91
N ASN A 51 -26.99 17.42 -6.07
CA ASN A 51 -26.19 17.89 -7.21
C ASN A 51 -26.79 19.18 -7.77
N GLU A 52 -26.22 20.33 -7.42
CA GLU A 52 -26.42 21.56 -8.19
C GLU A 52 -25.57 21.48 -9.47
N VAL A 53 -26.21 21.67 -10.62
CA VAL A 53 -25.54 21.90 -11.89
C VAL A 53 -24.90 23.28 -11.83
N PRO A 54 -23.56 23.45 -11.94
CA PRO A 54 -22.97 24.78 -11.85
C PRO A 54 -23.29 25.57 -13.13
N ASN A 55 -24.13 26.59 -13.00
CA ASN A 55 -24.29 27.64 -13.98
C ASN A 55 -23.25 28.74 -13.70
N SER A 56 -22.24 28.87 -14.57
CA SER A 56 -21.51 30.11 -14.95
C SER A 56 -19.97 29.92 -15.03
N PRO A 57 -19.25 30.52 -16.01
CA PRO A 57 -17.90 30.08 -16.40
C PRO A 57 -16.71 30.63 -15.59
N LEU A 58 -16.89 31.33 -14.46
CA LEU A 58 -15.75 31.95 -13.73
C LEU A 58 -16.01 31.95 -12.22
N ASP A 59 -15.71 30.85 -11.54
CA ASP A 59 -15.59 30.79 -10.09
C ASP A 59 -14.10 30.79 -9.69
N LEU A 60 -13.67 31.80 -8.92
CA LEU A 60 -12.27 32.04 -8.53
C LEU A 60 -11.85 31.27 -7.26
N ASN A 61 -12.67 30.31 -6.81
CA ASN A 61 -12.38 29.39 -5.70
C ASN A 61 -12.12 27.96 -6.16
N LEU A 62 -11.39 27.77 -7.26
CA LEU A 62 -10.79 26.45 -7.52
C LEU A 62 -9.78 26.16 -6.40
N PRO A 63 -9.73 24.92 -5.86
CA PRO A 63 -8.56 24.51 -5.07
C PRO A 63 -7.30 24.83 -5.88
N PRO A 64 -6.18 25.24 -5.23
CA PRO A 64 -4.96 25.54 -5.95
C PRO A 64 -4.67 24.37 -6.89
N THR A 65 -4.55 24.66 -8.17
CA THR A 65 -4.20 23.63 -9.16
C THR A 65 -2.92 22.96 -8.67
N PRO A 66 -2.89 21.62 -8.53
CA PRO A 66 -1.70 20.93 -8.06
C PRO A 66 -0.47 21.39 -8.84
N ASP A 67 0.62 21.76 -8.17
CA ASP A 67 1.87 22.13 -8.83
C ASP A 67 3.03 21.34 -8.21
N PHE A 68 3.57 20.41 -8.99
CA PHE A 68 4.70 19.58 -8.61
C PHE A 68 6.01 20.10 -9.19
N SER A 69 6.07 21.38 -9.57
CA SER A 69 7.30 22.01 -10.06
C SER A 69 8.49 21.75 -9.14
N GLY A 70 9.51 21.10 -9.69
CA GLY A 70 10.73 20.72 -8.96
C GLY A 70 10.60 19.49 -8.07
N LYS A 71 9.44 18.82 -8.02
CA LYS A 71 9.24 17.57 -7.27
C LYS A 71 9.58 16.36 -8.12
N LYS A 72 10.34 15.45 -7.51
CA LYS A 72 10.72 14.16 -8.05
C LYS A 72 9.94 13.07 -7.34
N ILE A 73 9.15 12.32 -8.08
CA ILE A 73 8.22 11.32 -7.55
C ILE A 73 8.60 9.95 -8.09
N ILE A 74 8.72 8.98 -7.18
CA ILE A 74 8.69 7.57 -7.57
C ILE A 74 7.24 7.12 -7.55
N LEU A 75 6.75 6.62 -8.69
CA LEU A 75 5.46 5.94 -8.77
C LEU A 75 5.67 4.44 -8.81
N VAL A 76 5.34 3.74 -7.74
CA VAL A 76 5.34 2.27 -7.68
C VAL A 76 3.96 1.74 -8.07
N VAL A 77 3.96 0.76 -8.96
CA VAL A 77 2.76 0.18 -9.57
C VAL A 77 2.77 -1.31 -9.31
N THR A 78 1.81 -1.78 -8.51
CA THR A 78 1.74 -3.19 -8.13
C THR A 78 0.60 -3.93 -8.83
N GLY A 79 0.61 -5.26 -8.75
CA GLY A 79 -0.39 -6.13 -9.37
C GLY A 79 -1.81 -5.98 -8.82
N ALA A 80 -2.55 -4.99 -9.29
CA ALA A 80 -3.97 -4.80 -9.01
C ALA A 80 -4.74 -4.29 -10.24
N PRO A 81 -6.05 -4.61 -10.39
CA PRO A 81 -6.81 -4.24 -11.58
C PRO A 81 -6.82 -2.76 -11.99
N ALA A 82 -6.61 -1.82 -11.08
CA ALA A 82 -6.53 -0.39 -11.40
C ALA A 82 -5.22 0.00 -12.10
N ALA A 83 -4.22 -0.88 -12.14
CA ALA A 83 -2.95 -0.63 -12.83
C ALA A 83 -3.14 -0.31 -14.33
N LYS A 84 -4.26 -0.73 -14.94
CA LYS A 84 -4.65 -0.35 -16.31
C LYS A 84 -4.69 1.17 -16.56
N GLY A 85 -4.91 1.97 -15.51
CA GLY A 85 -5.00 3.44 -15.60
C GLY A 85 -3.68 4.17 -15.35
N VAL A 86 -2.57 3.45 -15.15
CA VAL A 86 -1.31 4.05 -14.69
C VAL A 86 -0.67 5.01 -15.68
N ILE A 87 -0.83 4.75 -16.99
CA ILE A 87 -0.29 5.61 -18.05
C ILE A 87 -0.90 7.01 -17.93
N GLN A 88 -2.22 7.10 -17.78
CA GLN A 88 -2.92 8.37 -17.58
C GLN A 88 -2.51 9.06 -16.28
N ILE A 89 -2.28 8.30 -15.21
CA ILE A 89 -1.76 8.85 -13.94
C ILE A 89 -0.40 9.53 -14.15
N CYS A 90 0.52 8.87 -14.87
CA CYS A 90 1.83 9.44 -15.19
C CYS A 90 1.71 10.72 -16.04
N GLU A 91 0.84 10.71 -17.05
CA GLU A 91 0.58 11.88 -17.90
C GLU A 91 0.06 13.06 -17.09
N VAL A 92 -0.92 12.85 -16.19
CA VAL A 92 -1.50 13.93 -15.37
C VAL A 92 -0.45 14.50 -14.41
N PHE A 93 0.33 13.68 -13.72
CA PHE A 93 1.43 14.19 -12.89
C PHE A 93 2.42 15.05 -13.69
N ARG A 94 2.75 14.66 -14.93
CA ARG A 94 3.62 15.45 -15.82
C ARG A 94 2.97 16.76 -16.28
N GLN A 95 1.66 16.76 -16.53
CA GLN A 95 0.91 17.99 -16.85
C GLN A 95 1.01 19.01 -15.72
N PHE A 96 1.16 18.55 -14.47
CA PHE A 96 1.40 19.37 -13.28
C PHE A 96 2.88 19.43 -12.88
N ASN A 97 3.78 19.34 -13.85
CA ASN A 97 5.22 19.62 -13.70
C ASN A 97 6.02 18.67 -12.79
N ALA A 98 5.48 17.50 -12.45
CA ALA A 98 6.23 16.48 -11.70
C ALA A 98 7.30 15.80 -12.59
N GLN A 99 8.46 15.51 -12.02
CA GLN A 99 9.42 14.56 -12.58
C GLN A 99 9.11 13.17 -12.01
N ILE A 100 8.82 12.20 -12.88
CA ILE A 100 8.38 10.88 -12.44
C ILE A 100 9.34 9.81 -12.93
N GLN A 101 9.67 8.88 -12.04
CA GLN A 101 10.22 7.58 -12.40
C GLN A 101 9.28 6.50 -11.89
N VAL A 102 9.07 5.46 -12.70
CA VAL A 102 8.05 4.45 -12.42
C VAL A 102 8.73 3.13 -12.09
N VAL A 103 8.24 2.46 -11.05
CA VAL A 103 8.68 1.11 -10.66
C VAL A 103 7.47 0.19 -10.85
N VAL A 104 7.62 -0.85 -11.65
CA VAL A 104 6.53 -1.77 -11.98
C VAL A 104 6.87 -3.19 -11.56
N THR A 105 5.92 -3.84 -10.90
CA THR A 105 6.01 -5.27 -10.58
C THR A 105 5.63 -6.12 -11.81
N ASP A 106 6.15 -7.34 -11.92
CA ASP A 106 5.73 -8.27 -12.98
C ASP A 106 4.21 -8.54 -12.97
N ASP A 107 3.59 -8.57 -11.78
CA ASP A 107 2.15 -8.73 -11.65
C ASP A 107 1.37 -7.51 -12.20
N SER A 108 1.95 -6.31 -12.13
CA SER A 108 1.32 -5.09 -12.68
C SER A 108 1.33 -5.07 -14.21
N LEU A 109 2.37 -5.62 -14.83
CA LEU A 109 2.53 -5.69 -16.29
C LEU A 109 1.49 -6.57 -16.98
N LYS A 110 0.71 -7.34 -16.22
CA LYS A 110 -0.46 -8.08 -16.72
C LYS A 110 -1.63 -7.14 -17.11
N PHE A 111 -1.61 -5.89 -16.67
CA PHE A 111 -2.72 -4.94 -16.86
C PHE A 111 -2.46 -3.83 -17.88
N PHE A 112 -1.21 -3.63 -18.32
CA PHE A 112 -0.83 -2.60 -19.30
C PHE A 112 0.49 -2.95 -19.99
N ASP A 113 0.76 -2.36 -21.16
CA ASP A 113 2.05 -2.50 -21.84
C ASP A 113 3.07 -1.50 -21.27
N ARG A 114 4.16 -2.02 -20.71
CA ARG A 114 5.30 -1.24 -20.18
C ARG A 114 5.78 -0.17 -21.15
N ARG A 115 5.77 -0.44 -22.46
CA ARG A 115 6.32 0.46 -23.49
C ARG A 115 5.62 1.82 -23.52
N LEU A 116 4.33 1.86 -23.19
CA LEU A 116 3.54 3.09 -23.15
C LEU A 116 3.98 4.03 -22.01
N LEU A 117 4.59 3.48 -20.95
CA LEU A 117 5.18 4.29 -19.89
C LEU A 117 6.55 4.83 -20.27
N SER A 118 7.34 4.12 -21.08
CA SER A 118 8.68 4.54 -21.49
C SER A 118 8.69 5.86 -22.27
N GLU A 119 7.57 6.24 -22.90
CA GLU A 119 7.40 7.54 -23.55
C GLU A 119 7.29 8.69 -22.53
N SER A 120 6.81 8.37 -21.33
CA SER A 120 6.46 9.33 -20.27
C SER A 120 7.38 9.27 -19.05
N ALA A 121 8.13 8.21 -18.81
CA ALA A 121 9.01 8.10 -17.65
C ALA A 121 10.05 7.01 -17.86
N TYR A 122 11.14 7.09 -17.09
CA TYR A 122 12.02 5.93 -16.92
C TYR A 122 11.28 4.87 -16.10
N VAL A 123 11.35 3.61 -16.53
CA VAL A 123 10.61 2.50 -15.91
C VAL A 123 11.58 1.43 -15.43
N TYR A 124 11.54 1.14 -14.14
CA TYR A 124 12.26 0.05 -13.49
C TYR A 124 11.36 -1.18 -13.35
N ALA A 125 11.86 -2.36 -13.72
CA ALA A 125 11.16 -3.64 -13.52
C ALA A 125 12.16 -4.75 -13.15
N ASP A 126 11.70 -5.79 -12.44
CA ASP A 126 12.57 -6.94 -12.09
C ASP A 126 13.10 -7.71 -13.31
N ALA A 127 12.34 -7.70 -14.41
CA ALA A 127 12.75 -8.31 -15.66
C ALA A 127 13.97 -7.66 -16.32
N ASP A 128 14.39 -6.47 -15.85
CA ASP A 128 15.63 -5.84 -16.27
C ASP A 128 16.78 -6.67 -15.69
N GLN A 129 17.41 -7.50 -16.54
CA GLN A 129 18.46 -8.47 -16.18
C GLN A 129 19.76 -7.79 -15.74
N ILE A 130 19.70 -7.06 -14.63
CA ILE A 130 20.78 -6.30 -14.03
C ILE A 130 21.38 -7.14 -12.91
N GLU A 131 22.70 -7.09 -12.72
CA GLU A 131 23.33 -7.79 -11.60
C GLU A 131 22.80 -7.26 -10.26
N TRP A 132 22.63 -8.16 -9.28
CA TRP A 132 22.06 -7.80 -7.96
C TRP A 132 22.74 -6.60 -7.30
N LYS A 133 24.06 -6.47 -7.42
CA LYS A 133 24.81 -5.33 -6.84
C LYS A 133 24.50 -4.01 -7.54
N GLU A 134 24.39 -4.03 -8.86
CA GLU A 134 24.04 -2.87 -9.67
C GLU A 134 22.59 -2.46 -9.38
N LYS A 135 21.69 -3.44 -9.27
CA LYS A 135 20.29 -3.22 -8.88
C LYS A 135 20.15 -2.52 -7.52
N THR A 136 20.85 -3.01 -6.49
CA THR A 136 20.81 -2.37 -5.16
C THR A 136 21.34 -0.93 -5.21
N LEU A 137 22.41 -0.69 -5.97
CA LEU A 137 22.96 0.67 -6.14
C LEU A 137 21.98 1.60 -6.87
N GLU A 138 21.32 1.12 -7.92
CA GLU A 138 20.28 1.86 -8.63
C GLU A 138 19.11 2.24 -7.72
N ILE A 139 18.66 1.34 -6.86
CA ILE A 139 17.57 1.61 -5.91
C ILE A 139 17.96 2.69 -4.91
N VAL A 140 19.20 2.66 -4.40
CA VAL A 140 19.70 3.71 -3.50
C VAL A 140 19.70 5.06 -4.23
N HIS A 141 20.22 5.13 -5.46
CA HIS A 141 20.20 6.36 -6.25
C HIS A 141 18.78 6.84 -6.56
N LEU A 142 17.85 5.92 -6.84
CA LEU A 142 16.45 6.22 -7.08
C LEU A 142 15.78 6.84 -5.84
N VAL A 143 15.96 6.21 -4.68
CA VAL A 143 15.42 6.69 -3.40
C VAL A 143 16.02 8.04 -3.01
N ASP A 144 17.32 8.24 -3.22
CA ASP A 144 17.99 9.51 -2.94
C ASP A 144 17.51 10.62 -3.87
N TRP A 145 17.32 10.33 -5.15
CA TRP A 145 16.81 11.26 -6.15
C TRP A 145 15.40 11.79 -5.83
N ALA A 146 14.52 10.93 -5.31
CA ALA A 146 13.11 11.25 -5.14
C ALA A 146 12.80 12.08 -3.89
N ASP A 147 11.83 12.98 -4.01
CA ASP A 147 11.27 13.76 -2.90
C ASP A 147 10.06 13.07 -2.26
N ALA A 148 9.33 12.25 -3.02
CA ALA A 148 8.15 11.54 -2.55
C ALA A 148 8.02 10.14 -3.16
N LEU A 149 7.48 9.21 -2.38
CA LEU A 149 7.11 7.88 -2.82
C LEU A 149 5.58 7.79 -2.95
N VAL A 150 5.09 7.43 -4.13
CA VAL A 150 3.67 7.15 -4.37
C VAL A 150 3.52 5.70 -4.78
N VAL A 151 2.66 4.94 -4.12
CA VAL A 151 2.33 3.56 -4.52
C VAL A 151 0.88 3.51 -4.97
N ALA A 152 0.64 3.42 -6.28
CA ALA A 152 -0.70 3.49 -6.84
C ALA A 152 -0.84 2.70 -8.16
N PRO A 153 -1.60 1.59 -8.17
CA PRO A 153 -2.24 0.95 -7.01
C PRO A 153 -1.24 0.16 -6.16
N LEU A 154 -1.56 0.02 -4.87
CA LEU A 154 -0.98 -0.93 -3.93
C LEU A 154 -1.89 -2.17 -3.79
N SER A 155 -1.42 -3.34 -4.20
CA SER A 155 -2.14 -4.61 -4.07
C SER A 155 -2.03 -5.15 -2.65
N LEU A 156 -3.02 -5.95 -2.23
CA LEU A 156 -3.02 -6.56 -0.90
C LEU A 156 -1.82 -7.48 -0.67
N LYS A 157 -1.30 -8.12 -1.73
CA LYS A 157 -0.05 -8.89 -1.69
C LYS A 157 1.10 -7.99 -1.22
N HIS A 158 1.37 -6.92 -1.97
CA HIS A 158 2.49 -6.03 -1.66
C HIS A 158 2.28 -5.27 -0.35
N MET A 159 1.05 -4.86 -0.02
CA MET A 159 0.77 -4.22 1.27
C MET A 159 1.17 -5.15 2.43
N SER A 160 0.81 -6.43 2.32
CA SER A 160 1.15 -7.41 3.35
C SER A 160 2.66 -7.60 3.47
N MET A 161 3.37 -7.73 2.35
CA MET A 161 4.83 -7.89 2.35
C MET A 161 5.54 -6.65 2.90
N ILE A 162 5.19 -5.47 2.40
CA ILE A 162 5.78 -4.19 2.82
C ILE A 162 5.54 -3.98 4.32
N SER A 163 4.33 -4.20 4.83
CA SER A 163 3.99 -3.93 6.24
C SER A 163 4.80 -4.75 7.26
N VAL A 164 5.39 -5.87 6.83
CA VAL A 164 6.25 -6.73 7.67
C VAL A 164 7.73 -6.66 7.27
N GLY A 165 8.09 -5.79 6.32
CA GLY A 165 9.45 -5.61 5.83
C GLY A 165 9.97 -6.74 4.92
N LEU A 166 9.07 -7.55 4.34
CA LEU A 166 9.43 -8.58 3.37
C LEU A 166 9.72 -7.95 2.01
N VAL A 167 10.79 -8.40 1.36
CA VAL A 167 11.22 -7.97 0.03
C VAL A 167 11.31 -9.17 -0.89
N ASP A 168 10.54 -9.14 -1.98
CA ASP A 168 10.51 -10.18 -3.01
C ASP A 168 10.84 -9.65 -4.41
N ASP A 169 10.76 -8.34 -4.61
CA ASP A 169 10.76 -7.69 -5.93
C ASP A 169 11.27 -6.23 -5.83
N ILE A 170 11.48 -5.55 -6.97
CA ILE A 170 12.03 -4.18 -6.97
C ILE A 170 11.10 -3.17 -6.27
N ALA A 171 9.78 -3.37 -6.34
CA ALA A 171 8.81 -2.48 -5.70
C ALA A 171 8.89 -2.54 -4.18
N SER A 172 8.94 -3.76 -3.61
CA SER A 172 9.11 -4.00 -2.18
C SER A 172 10.51 -3.58 -1.71
N GLU A 173 11.54 -3.70 -2.54
CA GLU A 173 12.90 -3.22 -2.22
C GLU A 173 12.97 -1.69 -2.14
N VAL A 174 12.35 -0.97 -3.09
CA VAL A 174 12.19 0.49 -3.05
C VAL A 174 11.40 0.91 -1.83
N CYS A 175 10.27 0.25 -1.55
CA CYS A 175 9.46 0.55 -0.37
C CYS A 175 10.23 0.33 0.93
N ARG A 176 11.02 -0.76 1.06
CA ARG A 176 11.83 -1.01 2.25
C ARG A 176 12.94 0.03 2.43
N SER A 177 13.53 0.48 1.34
CA SER A 177 14.66 1.41 1.36
C SER A 177 14.24 2.87 1.61
N TRP A 178 12.94 3.15 1.59
CA TRP A 178 12.41 4.49 1.80
C TRP A 178 12.62 4.99 3.25
N PRO A 179 13.08 6.24 3.45
CA PRO A 179 13.32 6.79 4.78
C PRO A 179 12.01 7.27 5.44
N TYR A 180 11.26 6.35 6.05
CA TYR A 180 10.00 6.62 6.74
C TYR A 180 10.13 7.38 8.06
N GLY A 181 11.29 7.31 8.72
CA GLY A 181 11.56 7.94 10.02
C GLY A 181 12.65 9.01 9.95
N PRO A 182 12.75 9.85 11.00
CA PRO A 182 13.88 10.76 11.14
C PRO A 182 15.18 9.97 11.26
N ARG A 183 16.25 10.51 10.69
CA ARG A 183 17.59 9.90 10.71
C ARG A 183 18.63 10.98 10.96
N LEU A 184 19.79 10.60 11.50
CA LEU A 184 20.88 11.54 11.71
C LEU A 184 21.84 11.53 10.51
N ASP A 185 22.30 12.72 10.13
CA ASP A 185 23.43 12.83 9.22
C ASP A 185 24.76 12.52 9.94
N GLN A 186 25.86 12.52 9.18
CA GLN A 186 27.21 12.26 9.71
C GLN A 186 27.68 13.28 10.77
N PHE A 187 27.01 14.42 10.89
CA PHE A 187 27.30 15.49 11.84
C PHE A 187 26.31 15.53 13.02
N GLY A 188 25.34 14.60 13.06
CA GLY A 188 24.33 14.53 14.11
C GLY A 188 23.13 15.47 13.93
N PHE A 189 22.95 16.07 12.75
CA PHE A 189 21.73 16.82 12.44
C PHE A 189 20.61 15.88 12.00
N GLU A 190 19.39 16.15 12.48
CA GLU A 190 18.21 15.39 12.11
C GLU A 190 17.78 15.70 10.67
N ILE A 191 17.72 14.65 9.86
CA ILE A 191 17.14 14.65 8.52
C ILE A 191 15.69 14.15 8.66
N PRO A 192 14.69 14.92 8.22
CA PRO A 192 13.30 14.52 8.31
C PRO A 192 13.00 13.31 7.41
N PRO A 193 11.93 12.55 7.70
CA PRO A 193 11.46 11.48 6.83
C PRO A 193 11.02 12.03 5.47
N LYS A 194 11.13 11.21 4.42
CA LYS A 194 10.56 11.57 3.11
C LYS A 194 9.10 11.11 3.04
N PRO A 195 8.18 11.92 2.48
CA PRO A 195 6.77 11.58 2.42
C PRO A 195 6.49 10.35 1.54
N ALA A 196 5.56 9.50 1.99
CA ALA A 196 5.08 8.33 1.25
C ALA A 196 3.55 8.32 1.22
N VAL A 197 2.94 8.04 0.06
CA VAL A 197 1.49 8.04 -0.17
C VAL A 197 1.07 6.76 -0.90
N PHE A 198 0.26 5.92 -0.26
CA PHE A 198 -0.12 4.60 -0.75
C PHE A 198 -1.63 4.54 -1.00
N PHE A 199 -2.02 4.04 -2.17
CA PHE A 199 -3.41 3.83 -2.57
C PHE A 199 -3.72 2.34 -2.60
N VAL A 200 -4.31 1.82 -1.53
CA VAL A 200 -4.57 0.39 -1.39
C VAL A 200 -5.78 0.01 -2.21
N GLN A 201 -5.62 -0.88 -3.17
CA GLN A 201 -6.77 -1.41 -3.89
C GLN A 201 -7.43 -2.55 -3.12
N VAL A 202 -8.57 -2.24 -2.48
CA VAL A 202 -9.47 -3.22 -1.90
C VAL A 202 -10.65 -3.45 -2.84
N THR A 203 -10.85 -4.69 -3.29
CA THR A 203 -11.96 -5.01 -4.21
C THR A 203 -13.18 -5.48 -3.43
N GLY A 204 -14.23 -4.67 -3.27
CA GLY A 204 -15.56 -5.08 -2.79
C GLY A 204 -15.84 -4.84 -1.29
N PRO A 205 -17.12 -4.74 -0.88
CA PRO A 205 -17.50 -4.49 0.52
C PRO A 205 -17.10 -5.67 1.43
N ASN A 206 -16.75 -5.39 2.68
CA ASN A 206 -16.41 -6.36 3.73
C ASN A 206 -15.18 -7.25 3.47
N ARG A 207 -14.27 -6.83 2.59
CA ARG A 207 -13.01 -7.58 2.33
C ARG A 207 -11.81 -7.08 3.11
N ILE A 208 -12.02 -6.11 3.99
CA ILE A 208 -11.02 -5.66 4.96
C ILE A 208 -11.04 -6.62 6.16
N THR A 209 -10.08 -7.54 6.19
CA THR A 209 -9.90 -8.49 7.28
C THR A 209 -9.11 -7.86 8.44
N ARG A 210 -9.05 -8.52 9.59
CA ARG A 210 -8.17 -8.10 10.71
C ARG A 210 -6.71 -8.01 10.28
N ALA A 211 -6.24 -8.94 9.46
CA ALA A 211 -4.86 -8.93 8.94
C ALA A 211 -4.61 -7.72 8.03
N ILE A 212 -5.55 -7.42 7.14
CA ILE A 212 -5.47 -6.24 6.28
C ILE A 212 -5.43 -4.98 7.15
N ASN A 213 -6.37 -4.82 8.09
CA ASN A 213 -6.37 -3.68 9.03
C ASN A 213 -5.05 -3.55 9.80
N HIS A 214 -4.47 -4.65 10.26
CA HIS A 214 -3.17 -4.63 10.92
C HIS A 214 -2.10 -4.02 10.01
N ASN A 215 -2.05 -4.44 8.74
CA ASN A 215 -1.09 -3.90 7.78
C ASN A 215 -1.29 -2.41 7.52
N TYR A 216 -2.54 -1.94 7.45
CA TYR A 216 -2.86 -0.51 7.37
C TYR A 216 -2.26 0.26 8.56
N TYR A 217 -2.55 -0.19 9.78
CA TYR A 217 -2.04 0.45 10.99
C TYR A 217 -0.51 0.45 11.05
N GLN A 218 0.14 -0.63 10.64
CA GLN A 218 1.61 -0.67 10.59
C GLN A 218 2.18 0.38 9.64
N LEU A 219 1.64 0.49 8.43
CA LEU A 219 2.10 1.48 7.46
C LEU A 219 1.80 2.92 7.91
N GLN A 220 0.64 3.16 8.53
CA GLN A 220 0.31 4.45 9.14
C GLN A 220 1.28 4.82 10.27
N ASN A 221 1.69 3.86 11.10
CA ASN A 221 2.69 4.06 12.14
C ASN A 221 4.07 4.42 11.59
N TRP A 222 4.38 4.03 10.34
CA TRP A 222 5.58 4.49 9.62
C TRP A 222 5.41 5.90 9.04
N GLY A 223 4.29 6.57 9.29
CA GLY A 223 4.00 7.90 8.75
C GLY A 223 3.46 7.88 7.32
N VAL A 224 3.12 6.71 6.75
CA VAL A 224 2.61 6.59 5.38
C VAL A 224 1.20 7.17 5.25
N ARG A 225 1.05 8.03 4.25
CA ARG A 225 -0.17 8.50 3.57
C ARG A 225 -1.06 7.41 3.00
N ILE A 226 -1.84 6.65 3.77
CA ILE A 226 -2.65 5.56 3.20
C ILE A 226 -4.08 6.00 2.83
N PHE A 227 -4.50 5.67 1.61
CA PHE A 227 -5.86 5.88 1.10
C PHE A 227 -6.53 4.55 0.77
N ASP A 228 -7.82 4.47 1.10
CA ASP A 228 -8.67 3.33 0.79
C ASP A 228 -9.18 3.43 -0.64
N GLY A 229 -8.68 2.54 -1.51
CA GLY A 229 -9.06 2.48 -2.89
C GLY A 229 -8.30 3.45 -3.79
N MET A 230 -8.48 3.23 -5.09
CA MET A 230 -8.02 4.16 -6.12
C MET A 230 -9.10 5.20 -6.37
N PRO A 231 -8.76 6.50 -6.50
CA PRO A 231 -9.71 7.53 -6.89
C PRO A 231 -10.35 7.24 -8.25
N ALA A 232 -11.53 7.81 -8.48
CA ALA A 232 -12.30 7.55 -9.70
C ALA A 232 -11.61 8.12 -10.95
N THR A 233 -10.77 9.15 -10.79
CA THR A 233 -10.02 9.77 -11.89
C THR A 233 -8.54 9.98 -11.54
N PRO A 234 -7.64 9.97 -12.54
CA PRO A 234 -6.23 10.32 -12.33
C PRO A 234 -6.03 11.71 -11.68
N MET A 235 -6.87 12.69 -12.05
CA MET A 235 -6.84 14.03 -11.47
C MET A 235 -7.09 14.03 -9.95
N GLN A 236 -8.07 13.25 -9.49
CA GLN A 236 -8.35 13.13 -8.06
C GLN A 236 -7.19 12.50 -7.30
N LEU A 237 -6.53 11.49 -7.88
CA LEU A 237 -5.33 10.90 -7.30
C LEU A 237 -4.21 11.93 -7.17
N VAL A 238 -3.94 12.68 -8.24
CA VAL A 238 -2.89 13.70 -8.23
C VAL A 238 -3.19 14.81 -7.21
N ALA A 239 -4.45 15.24 -7.09
CA ALA A 239 -4.87 16.19 -6.07
C ALA A 239 -4.70 15.63 -4.64
N GLN A 240 -5.08 14.38 -4.39
CA GLN A 240 -4.89 13.73 -3.08
C GLN A 240 -3.41 13.59 -2.72
N VAL A 241 -2.56 13.21 -3.68
CA VAL A 241 -1.10 13.20 -3.48
C VAL A 241 -0.60 14.60 -3.16
N PHE A 242 -0.99 15.62 -3.94
CA PHE A 242 -0.57 17.00 -3.68
C PHE A 242 -0.94 17.46 -2.27
N ASN A 243 -2.17 17.21 -1.83
CA ASN A 243 -2.63 17.56 -0.50
C ASN A 243 -1.84 16.80 0.58
N ALA A 244 -1.63 15.48 0.40
CA ALA A 244 -0.88 14.65 1.33
C ALA A 244 0.59 15.10 1.48
N LEU A 245 1.24 15.52 0.38
CA LEU A 245 2.62 16.03 0.42
C LEU A 245 2.74 17.40 1.08
N ASN A 246 1.69 18.22 1.03
CA ASN A 246 1.67 19.56 1.64
C ASN A 246 1.04 19.57 3.05
N GLY A 247 0.72 18.41 3.61
CA GLY A 247 0.14 18.31 4.95
C GLY A 247 -1.31 18.82 5.05
N VAL A 248 -2.00 18.98 3.93
CA VAL A 248 -3.43 19.27 3.89
C VAL A 248 -4.16 17.93 4.01
N ASN A 249 -4.84 17.70 5.13
CA ASN A 249 -5.68 16.52 5.28
C ASN A 249 -6.87 16.66 4.31
N GLY A 250 -6.97 15.71 3.37
CA GLY A 250 -8.07 15.60 2.41
C GLY A 250 -9.30 14.92 3.00
#